data_AF-A0A6I4YQZ3-F1
#
_entry.id   AF-A0A6I4YQZ3-F1
#
_cell.length_a   1.000
_cell.length_b   1.000
_cell.length_c   1.000
_cell.angle_alpha   90.00
_cell.angle_beta   90.00
_cell.angle_gamma   90.00
#
_symmetry.space_group_name_H-M   'P 1'
#
loop_
_entity.id
_entity.type
_entity.pdbx_description
1 polymer ?
#
loop_
_entity_poly.entity_id
_entity_poly.type
_entity_poly.pdbx_seq_one_letter_code
_entity_poly.pdbx_strand_id
1 'polypeptide(L)' 'MAAFVQTLLAEHQANPTNWENSTLTDFLSAMSRWIEDMDGWYANQGKSVPEEPDWQTFAHILGAATVYE' A
#
# COMPACT_ATOMS: atom_id res chain seq x y z
N MET A 1 0.82 5.62 12.65
CA MET A 1 0.73 6.05 11.25
C MET A 1 1.92 6.89 10.80
N ALA A 2 2.16 8.09 11.35
CA ALA A 2 3.28 8.94 10.91
C ALA A 2 4.65 8.22 10.91
N ALA A 3 4.96 7.44 11.95
CA ALA A 3 6.19 6.65 12.01
C ALA A 3 6.31 5.63 10.86
N PHE A 4 5.21 5.00 10.45
CA PHE A 4 5.20 4.06 9.33
C PHE A 4 5.47 4.76 8.00
N VAL A 5 4.86 5.93 7.77
CA VAL A 5 5.14 6.74 6.57
C VAL A 5 6.62 7.16 6.53
N GLN A 6 7.22 7.48 7.68
CA GLN A 6 8.65 7.79 7.76
C GLN A 6 9.53 6.56 7.45
N THR A 7 9.12 5.36 7.84
CA THR A 7 9.80 4.12 7.46
C THR A 7 9.76 3.92 5.94
N LEU A 8 8.60 4.05 5.31
CA LEU A 8 8.47 3.95 3.85
C LEU A 8 9.33 4.99 3.12
N LEU A 9 9.36 6.23 3.63
CA LEU A 9 10.21 7.28 3.08
C LEU A 9 11.71 6.92 3.18
N ALA A 10 12.15 6.44 4.34
CA ALA A 10 13.54 6.05 4.55
C ALA A 10 13.94 4.86 3.65
N GLU A 11 13.05 3.88 3.48
CA GLU A 11 13.26 2.74 2.59
C GLU A 11 13.39 3.17 1.12
N HIS A 12 12.47 4.03 0.66
CA HIS A 12 12.48 4.55 -0.71
C HIS A 12 13.72 5.40 -1.00
N GLN A 13 14.16 6.23 -0.05
CA GLN A 13 15.38 7.03 -0.17
C GLN A 13 16.65 6.18 -0.21
N ALA A 14 16.69 5.11 0.59
CA ALA A 14 17.85 4.23 0.66
C ALA A 14 18.00 3.37 -0.60
N ASN A 15 16.90 2.82 -1.12
CA ASN A 15 16.91 1.90 -2.26
C ASN A 15 15.66 2.06 -3.14
N PRO A 16 15.56 3.11 -3.97
CA PRO A 16 14.34 3.38 -4.76
C PRO A 16 14.01 2.28 -5.76
N THR A 17 15.01 1.52 -6.23
CA THR A 17 14.84 0.39 -7.16
C THR A 17 14.18 -0.84 -6.53
N ASN A 18 14.00 -0.87 -5.20
CA ASN A 18 13.32 -1.98 -4.52
C ASN A 18 11.79 -1.83 -4.56
N TRP A 19 11.28 -0.67 -4.97
CA TRP A 19 9.87 -0.46 -5.18
C TRP A 19 9.58 -0.68 -6.65
N GLU A 20 8.60 -1.54 -6.95
CA GLU A 20 8.06 -1.67 -8.30
C GLU A 20 7.49 -0.32 -8.76
N ASN A 21 6.89 0.43 -7.81
CA ASN A 21 6.31 1.73 -8.05
C ASN A 21 7.16 2.87 -7.45
N SER A 22 8.35 3.09 -8.01
CA SER A 22 9.33 4.03 -7.44
C SER A 22 9.04 5.52 -7.70
N THR A 23 8.14 5.86 -8.64
CA THR A 23 7.72 7.25 -8.87
C THR A 23 6.42 7.57 -8.17
N LEU A 24 6.15 8.84 -7.88
CA LEU A 24 4.86 9.24 -7.29
C LEU A 24 3.67 8.85 -8.18
N THR A 25 3.81 8.95 -9.50
CA THR A 25 2.76 8.59 -10.45
C THR A 25 2.45 7.10 -10.39
N ASP A 26 3.48 6.24 -10.43
CA ASP A 26 3.30 4.79 -10.39
C ASP A 26 2.72 4.36 -9.03
N PHE A 27 3.23 4.95 -7.94
CA PHE A 27 2.76 4.67 -6.58
C PHE A 27 1.27 4.99 -6.40
N LEU A 28 0.82 6.16 -6.86
CA LEU A 28 -0.59 6.54 -6.78
C LEU A 28 -1.47 5.68 -7.71
N SER A 29 -0.95 5.27 -8.87
CA SER A 29 -1.65 4.37 -9.78
C SER A 29 -1.83 2.97 -9.17
N ALA A 30 -0.77 2.40 -8.60
CA ALA A 30 -0.80 1.11 -7.91
C ALA A 30 -1.71 1.15 -6.68
N MET A 31 -1.66 2.24 -5.92
CA MET A 31 -2.55 2.47 -4.78
C MET A 31 -4.02 2.41 -5.19
N SER A 32 -4.40 3.09 -6.29
CA SER A 32 -5.78 3.08 -6.81
C SER A 32 -6.22 1.68 -7.21
N ARG A 33 -5.39 0.98 -8.00
CA ARG A 33 -5.68 -0.38 -8.48
C ARG A 33 -5.81 -1.37 -7.33
N TRP A 34 -4.93 -1.29 -6.34
CA TRP A 34 -5.03 -2.14 -5.16
C TRP A 34 -6.29 -1.87 -4.34
N ILE A 35 -6.71 -0.61 -4.18
CA ILE A 35 -7.96 -0.27 -3.47
C ILE A 35 -9.17 -0.88 -4.20
N GLU A 36 -9.18 -0.89 -5.52
CA GLU A 36 -10.25 -1.52 -6.32
C GLU A 36 -10.26 -3.05 -6.15
N ASP A 37 -9.10 -3.67 -5.92
CA ASP A 37 -8.93 -5.12 -5.82
C ASP A 37 -8.82 -5.67 -4.37
N MET A 38 -8.85 -4.80 -3.35
CA MET A 38 -8.52 -5.17 -1.96
C MET A 38 -9.47 -6.22 -1.37
N ASP A 39 -10.69 -6.32 -1.89
CA ASP A 39 -11.69 -7.32 -1.48
C ASP A 39 -11.14 -8.74 -1.61
N GLY A 40 -10.43 -9.02 -2.70
CA GLY A 40 -9.77 -10.30 -2.93
C GLY A 40 -8.63 -10.55 -1.94
N TRP A 41 -7.86 -9.51 -1.59
CA TRP A 41 -6.79 -9.61 -0.61
C TRP A 41 -7.33 -9.94 0.80
N TYR A 42 -8.39 -9.27 1.25
CA TYR A 42 -9.03 -9.58 2.54
C TYR A 42 -9.64 -10.98 2.56
N ALA A 43 -10.33 -11.39 1.48
CA ALA A 43 -10.90 -12.72 1.34
C ALA A 43 -9.83 -13.82 1.45
N ASN A 44 -8.67 -13.63 0.80
CA ASN A 44 -7.54 -14.56 0.88
C ASN A 44 -6.95 -14.69 2.29
N GLN A 45 -7.09 -13.66 3.12
CA GLN A 45 -6.68 -13.66 4.52
C GLN A 45 -7.77 -14.22 5.46
N GLY A 46 -8.91 -14.66 4.93
CA GLY A 46 -10.08 -15.07 5.73
C GLY A 46 -10.71 -13.92 6.52
N LYS A 47 -10.51 -12.67 6.06
CA LYS A 47 -11.02 -11.47 6.71
C LYS A 47 -12.13 -10.84 5.88
N SER A 48 -13.09 -10.20 6.54
CA SER A 48 -14.04 -9.32 5.88
C SER A 48 -13.36 -8.01 5.49
N VAL A 49 -13.80 -7.43 4.38
CA VAL A 49 -13.43 -6.06 4.00
C VAL A 49 -13.98 -5.11 5.06
N PRO A 50 -13.18 -4.17 5.58
CA PRO A 50 -13.67 -3.18 6.53
C PRO A 50 -14.74 -2.28 5.88
N GLU A 51 -15.93 -2.18 6.49
CA GLU A 51 -16.95 -1.23 6.05
C GLU A 51 -16.51 0.23 6.25
N GLU A 52 -15.76 0.49 7.32
CA GLU A 52 -15.09 1.75 7.60
C GLU A 52 -13.58 1.53 7.64
N PRO A 53 -12.81 2.08 6.67
CA PRO A 53 -11.36 2.00 6.68
C PRO A 53 -10.76 2.69 7.91
N ASP A 54 -9.91 1.98 8.65
CA ASP A 54 -9.16 2.54 9.77
C ASP A 54 -7.69 2.80 9.39
N TRP A 55 -6.87 3.19 10.36
CA TRP A 55 -5.45 3.41 10.13
C TRP A 55 -4.69 2.13 9.75
N GLN A 56 -5.20 0.95 10.09
CA GLN A 56 -4.59 -0.31 9.65
C GLN A 56 -4.88 -0.55 8.17
N THR A 57 -6.11 -0.30 7.72
CA THR A 57 -6.47 -0.33 6.29
C THR A 57 -5.58 0.62 5.49
N PHE A 58 -5.38 1.85 5.98
CA PHE A 58 -4.50 2.80 5.31
C PHE A 58 -3.03 2.33 5.25
N ALA A 59 -2.54 1.64 6.29
CA ALA A 59 -1.21 1.05 6.26
C ALA A 59 -1.08 -0.08 5.22
N HIS A 60 -2.11 -0.93 5.07
CA HIS A 60 -2.15 -1.93 4.01
C HIS A 60 -2.12 -1.30 2.62
N ILE A 61 -2.93 -0.25 2.40
CA ILE A 61 -2.97 0.51 1.14
C ILE A 61 -1.58 1.05 0.79
N LEU A 62 -0.93 1.72 1.73
CA LEU A 62 0.41 2.29 1.52
C LEU A 62 1.47 1.22 1.23
N GLY A 63 1.41 0.10 1.95
CA GLY A 63 2.35 -1.01 1.77
C GLY A 63 2.14 -1.75 0.45
N ALA A 64 0.89 -1.97 0.03
CA ALA A 64 0.60 -2.61 -1.24
C ALA A 64 1.04 -1.75 -2.43
N ALA A 65 0.86 -0.43 -2.34
CA ALA A 65 1.25 0.51 -3.39
C ALA A 65 2.75 0.49 -3.71
N THR A 66 3.63 -0.04 -2.85
CA THR A 66 5.08 -0.15 -3.14
C THR A 66 5.42 -1.29 -4.11
N VAL A 67 4.55 -2.30 -4.23
CA VAL A 67 4.82 -3.56 -4.96
C VAL A 67 3.71 -4.01 -5.93
N TYR A 68 2.49 -3.45 -5.83
CA TYR A 68 1.36 -3.86 -6.67
C TYR A 68 1.56 -3.37 -8.11
N GLU A 69 1.55 -4.30 -9.07
CA GLU A 69 1.82 -4.01 -10.49
C GLU A 69 0.76 -3.13 -11.16
#